data_AF-A0A9E3K875-F1
#
_entry.id   AF-A0A9E3K875-F1
#
_cell.length_a   1.000
_cell.length_b   1.000
_cell.length_c   1.000
_cell.angle_alpha   90.00
_cell.angle_beta   90.00
_cell.angle_gamma   90.00
#
_symmetry.space_group_name_H-M   'P 1'
#
loop_
_entity.id
_entity.type
_entity.pdbx_description
1 polymer ?
#
loop_
_entity_poly.entity_id
_entity_poly.type
_entity_poly.pdbx_seq_one_letter_code
_entity_poly.pdbx_strand_id
1 'polypeptide(L)'
;HFDSTNPADLALLHYLSDTPGTAFYRHRPTGIERVDDVNLDRFLSYAQPAAAAAEGYIHGSDPHYEQIGMVEGVADRLVIYQGSLLHCGIIPPGLALSSDPRRGRLTANLFVLGR
;
A
#
# COMPACT_ATOMS: atom_id res chain seq x y z
N HIS A 1 1.08 3.28 -3.72
CA HIS A 1 2.44 3.17 -4.28
C HIS A 1 2.72 1.70 -4.54
N PHE A 2 3.92 1.37 -5.03
CA PHE A 2 4.49 0.03 -5.05
C PHE A 2 5.98 0.17 -4.65
N ASP A 3 6.59 -0.89 -4.13
CA ASP A 3 7.95 -0.85 -3.57
C ASP A 3 9.02 -1.28 -4.59
N SER A 4 8.68 -2.20 -5.50
CA SER A 4 9.61 -2.79 -6.47
C SER A 4 8.85 -3.34 -7.68
N THR A 5 9.49 -3.43 -8.85
CA THR A 5 8.95 -4.17 -10.00
C THR A 5 9.32 -5.65 -10.00
N ASN A 6 10.27 -6.05 -9.14
CA ASN A 6 10.70 -7.43 -9.04
C ASN A 6 9.67 -8.27 -8.26
N PRO A 7 9.06 -9.32 -8.87
CA PRO A 7 8.05 -10.13 -8.20
C PRO A 7 8.59 -10.98 -7.03
N ALA A 8 9.92 -11.12 -6.91
CA ALA A 8 10.56 -11.80 -5.80
C ALA A 8 10.74 -10.90 -4.56
N ASP A 9 10.61 -9.57 -4.70
CA ASP A 9 10.64 -8.67 -3.55
C ASP A 9 9.32 -8.76 -2.78
N LEU A 10 9.40 -9.19 -1.52
CA LEU A 10 8.26 -9.32 -0.61
C LEU A 10 8.33 -8.23 0.45
N ALA A 11 7.22 -7.51 0.61
CA ALA A 11 6.97 -6.61 1.72
C ALA A 11 6.25 -7.36 2.84
N LEU A 12 6.76 -7.19 4.06
CA LEU A 12 6.22 -7.78 5.28
C LEU A 12 5.85 -6.66 6.23
N LEU A 13 4.58 -6.62 6.66
CA LEU A 13 4.09 -5.68 7.66
C LEU A 13 3.62 -6.46 8.89
N HIS A 14 4.35 -6.32 9.99
CA HIS A 14 3.92 -6.79 11.31
C HIS A 14 3.23 -5.64 12.04
N TYR A 15 1.95 -5.81 12.35
CA TYR A 15 1.20 -4.82 13.11
C TYR A 15 1.50 -5.00 14.59
N LEU A 16 2.05 -3.95 15.22
CA LEU A 16 2.41 -3.94 16.65
C LEU A 16 1.32 -3.26 17.50
N SER A 17 0.25 -2.81 16.86
CA SER A 17 -0.95 -2.25 17.47
C SER A 17 -2.15 -2.55 16.57
N ASP A 18 -3.36 -2.51 17.13
CA ASP A 18 -4.56 -2.47 16.30
C ASP A 18 -4.58 -1.19 15.46
N THR A 19 -4.94 -1.30 14.18
CA THR A 19 -4.93 -0.22 13.20
C THR A 19 -5.85 -0.57 12.03
N PRO A 20 -6.35 0.41 11.25
CA PRO A 20 -7.17 0.12 10.08
C PRO A 20 -6.51 -0.81 9.05
N GLY A 21 -5.17 -0.86 8.99
CA GLY A 21 -4.44 -1.89 8.25
C GLY A 21 -3.77 -1.42 6.95
N THR A 22 -3.83 -2.27 5.94
CA THR A 22 -3.24 -2.05 4.59
C THR A 22 -4.26 -2.39 3.52
N ALA A 23 -4.43 -1.51 2.54
CA ALA A 23 -5.29 -1.68 1.39
C ALA A 23 -4.49 -1.94 0.11
N PHE A 24 -5.09 -2.68 -0.81
CA PHE A 24 -4.56 -3.04 -2.12
C PHE A 24 -5.45 -2.47 -3.22
N TYR A 25 -4.83 -2.08 -4.33
CA TYR A 25 -5.48 -1.25 -5.35
C TYR A 25 -5.27 -1.77 -6.77
N ARG A 26 -6.21 -1.42 -7.64
CA ARG A 26 -6.05 -1.46 -9.10
C ARG A 26 -6.13 -0.05 -9.65
N HIS A 27 -5.16 0.34 -10.48
CA HIS A 27 -5.18 1.61 -11.18
C HIS A 27 -6.16 1.56 -12.35
N ARG A 28 -7.31 2.23 -12.22
CA ARG A 28 -8.46 2.16 -13.14
C ARG A 28 -8.11 2.47 -14.59
N PRO A 29 -7.34 3.54 -14.93
CA PRO A 29 -7.01 3.85 -16.33
C PRO A 29 -6.23 2.74 -17.04
N THR A 30 -5.44 1.98 -16.28
CA THR A 30 -4.54 0.96 -16.84
C THR A 30 -5.03 -0.47 -16.60
N GLY A 31 -5.88 -0.69 -15.61
CA GLY A 31 -6.24 -2.02 -15.11
C GLY A 31 -5.10 -2.73 -14.37
N ILE A 32 -4.03 -2.02 -13.99
CA ILE A 32 -2.84 -2.61 -13.34
C ILE A 32 -3.03 -2.60 -11.82
N GLU A 33 -2.96 -3.77 -11.18
CA GLU A 33 -2.81 -3.93 -9.72
C GLU A 33 -1.38 -4.32 -9.28
N ARG A 34 -0.58 -4.85 -10.21
CA ARG A 34 0.80 -5.28 -9.96
C ARG A 34 1.74 -4.70 -11.01
N VAL A 35 2.71 -3.91 -10.56
CA VAL A 35 3.68 -3.25 -11.44
C VAL A 35 4.89 -4.15 -11.66
N ASP A 36 5.27 -4.36 -12.91
CA ASP A 36 6.47 -5.10 -13.30
C ASP A 36 7.24 -4.35 -14.38
N ASP A 37 8.43 -4.84 -14.74
CA ASP A 37 9.30 -4.19 -15.74
C ASP A 37 8.64 -4.08 -17.13
N VAL A 38 7.66 -4.93 -17.43
CA VAL A 38 6.95 -4.93 -18.72
C VAL A 38 5.88 -3.84 -18.77
N ASN A 39 5.25 -3.54 -17.63
CA ASN A 39 4.11 -2.63 -17.57
C ASN A 39 4.42 -1.27 -16.91
N LEU A 40 5.62 -1.08 -16.34
CA LEU A 40 6.03 0.12 -15.61
C LEU A 40 5.79 1.42 -16.40
N ASP A 41 6.26 1.49 -17.65
CA ASP A 41 6.14 2.71 -18.47
C ASP A 41 4.67 3.07 -18.73
N ARG A 42 3.85 2.05 -18.99
CA ARG A 42 2.41 2.22 -19.14
C ARG A 42 1.77 2.68 -17.83
N PHE A 43 2.17 2.14 -16.69
CA PHE A 43 1.66 2.59 -15.40
C PHE A 43 2.02 4.07 -15.13
N LEU A 44 3.30 4.43 -15.26
CA LEU A 44 3.81 5.76 -14.94
C LEU A 44 3.21 6.86 -15.84
N SER A 45 3.05 6.59 -17.13
CA SER A 45 2.50 7.56 -18.09
C SER A 45 1.07 8.01 -17.74
N TYR A 46 0.26 7.15 -17.12
CA TYR A 46 -1.09 7.51 -16.64
C TYR A 46 -1.10 7.96 -15.18
N ALA A 47 -0.19 7.47 -14.33
CA ALA A 47 -0.21 7.75 -12.89
C ALA A 47 0.39 9.12 -12.54
N GLN A 48 1.39 9.62 -13.29
CA GLN A 48 2.08 10.88 -12.95
C GLN A 48 1.16 12.11 -12.87
N PRO A 49 0.24 12.36 -13.82
CA PRO A 49 -0.63 13.54 -13.76
C PRO A 49 -1.54 13.54 -12.53
N ALA A 50 -2.08 12.37 -12.16
CA ALA A 50 -2.94 12.22 -11.00
C ALA A 50 -2.16 12.32 -9.68
N ALA A 51 -0.95 11.76 -9.63
CA ALA A 51 -0.09 11.81 -8.44
C ALA A 51 0.30 13.24 -8.05
N ALA A 52 0.49 14.14 -9.03
CA ALA A 52 0.83 15.54 -8.79
C ALA A 52 -0.29 16.34 -8.09
N ALA A 53 -1.54 15.88 -8.19
CA ALA A 53 -2.71 16.52 -7.58
C ALA A 53 -3.19 15.80 -6.31
N ALA A 54 -2.59 14.66 -5.95
CA ALA A 54 -3.02 13.86 -4.81
C ALA A 54 -2.44 14.42 -3.50
N GLU A 55 -3.29 14.69 -2.52
CA GLU A 55 -2.91 15.10 -1.18
C GLU A 55 -3.22 13.99 -0.16
N GLY A 56 -2.25 13.65 0.69
CA GLY A 56 -2.44 12.70 1.78
C GLY A 56 -2.54 11.23 1.33
N TYR A 57 -3.20 10.41 2.15
CA TYR A 57 -3.38 8.98 1.92
C TYR A 57 -4.71 8.71 1.23
N ILE A 58 -4.69 7.86 0.20
CA ILE A 58 -5.91 7.33 -0.39
C ILE A 58 -6.69 6.52 0.67
N HIS A 59 -8.01 6.70 0.67
CA HIS A 59 -8.93 5.98 1.57
C HIS A 59 -10.15 5.49 0.78
N GLY A 60 -10.33 4.17 0.70
CA GLY A 60 -11.34 3.59 -0.19
C GLY A 60 -10.96 3.68 -1.66
N SER A 61 -11.95 3.59 -2.55
CA SER A 61 -11.75 3.82 -3.99
C SER A 61 -11.89 5.30 -4.35
N ASP A 62 -11.20 5.74 -5.40
CA ASP A 62 -11.33 7.06 -6.00
C ASP A 62 -11.47 6.95 -7.55
N PRO A 63 -11.54 8.06 -8.29
CA PRO A 63 -11.65 8.03 -9.76
C PRO A 63 -10.46 7.37 -10.49
N HIS A 64 -9.28 7.29 -9.87
CA HIS A 64 -8.06 6.74 -10.46
C HIS A 64 -7.74 5.33 -9.97
N TYR A 65 -8.15 4.98 -8.74
CA TYR A 65 -7.82 3.73 -8.08
C TYR A 65 -9.06 3.05 -7.51
N GLU A 66 -9.16 1.76 -7.77
CA GLU A 66 -10.14 0.87 -7.16
C GLU A 66 -9.47 0.15 -5.99
N GLN A 67 -10.04 0.23 -4.78
CA GLN A 67 -9.63 -0.65 -3.69
C GLN A 67 -10.16 -2.05 -3.97
N ILE A 68 -9.26 -3.00 -4.19
CA ILE A 68 -9.60 -4.39 -4.56
C ILE A 68 -9.43 -5.38 -3.40
N GLY A 69 -8.84 -4.93 -2.30
CA GLY A 69 -8.66 -5.75 -1.10
C GLY A 69 -8.11 -4.94 0.06
N MET A 70 -8.24 -5.49 1.27
CA MET A 70 -7.59 -4.95 2.45
C MET A 70 -7.31 -6.05 3.47
N VAL A 71 -6.30 -5.80 4.29
CA VAL A 71 -6.05 -6.58 5.49
C VAL A 71 -6.08 -5.61 6.67
N GLU A 72 -6.99 -5.88 7.61
CA GLU A 72 -7.06 -5.16 8.88
C GLU A 72 -5.77 -5.37 9.68
N GLY A 73 -5.28 -4.32 10.33
CA GLY A 73 -4.12 -4.41 11.20
C GLY A 73 -4.53 -4.79 12.60
N VAL A 74 -4.47 -6.08 12.91
CA VAL A 74 -4.66 -6.57 14.28
C VAL A 74 -3.30 -6.72 14.93
N ALA A 75 -3.16 -6.34 16.21
CA ALA A 75 -1.90 -6.50 16.91
C ALA A 75 -1.37 -7.94 16.79
N ASP A 76 -0.07 -8.05 16.54
CA ASP A 76 0.69 -9.27 16.27
C ASP A 76 0.38 -9.98 14.93
N ARG A 77 -0.49 -9.43 14.08
CA ARG A 77 -0.70 -9.96 12.72
C ARG A 77 0.47 -9.56 11.82
N LEU A 78 1.00 -10.56 11.10
CA LEU A 78 1.96 -10.38 10.01
C LEU A 78 1.24 -10.52 8.66
N VAL A 79 1.45 -9.56 7.76
CA VAL A 79 0.99 -9.63 6.38
C VAL A 79 2.20 -9.65 5.47
N ILE A 80 2.18 -10.55 4.49
CA ILE A 80 3.23 -10.71 3.49
C ILE A 80 2.59 -10.54 2.12
N TYR A 81 3.17 -9.69 1.28
CA TYR A 81 2.69 -9.46 -0.07
C TYR A 81 3.86 -9.09 -1.01
N GLN A 82 3.66 -9.24 -2.32
CA GLN A 82 4.67 -8.83 -3.29
C GLN A 82 4.79 -7.30 -3.29
N GLY A 83 6.00 -6.76 -3.19
CA GLY A 83 6.25 -5.31 -3.23
C GLY A 83 5.77 -4.64 -4.52
N SER A 84 5.57 -5.42 -5.58
CA SER A 84 5.00 -4.98 -6.85
C SER A 84 3.50 -4.70 -6.82
N LEU A 85 2.77 -5.12 -5.79
CA LEU A 85 1.35 -4.81 -5.67
C LEU A 85 1.14 -3.34 -5.34
N LEU A 86 0.16 -2.70 -5.97
CA LEU A 86 -0.26 -1.36 -5.58
C LEU A 86 -0.94 -1.42 -4.22
N HIS A 87 -0.38 -0.69 -3.26
CA HIS A 87 -0.84 -0.72 -1.89
C HIS A 87 -0.70 0.63 -1.18
N CYS A 88 -1.38 0.76 -0.04
CA CYS A 88 -1.35 1.91 0.84
C CYS A 88 -1.68 1.50 2.27
N GLY A 89 -1.04 2.12 3.26
CA GLY A 89 -1.53 2.05 4.64
C GLY A 89 -2.88 2.74 4.76
N ILE A 90 -3.84 2.13 5.48
CA ILE A 90 -5.15 2.74 5.69
C ILE A 90 -5.03 3.77 6.81
N ILE A 91 -4.99 5.05 6.44
CA ILE A 91 -4.82 6.20 7.34
C ILE A 91 -5.96 7.18 7.08
N PRO A 92 -7.16 6.96 7.66
CA PRO A 92 -8.30 7.85 7.46
C PRO A 92 -8.03 9.23 8.07
N PRO A 93 -8.69 10.29 7.56
CA PRO A 93 -8.70 11.60 8.20
C PRO A 93 -9.13 11.47 9.67
N GLY A 94 -8.34 12.05 10.58
CA GLY A 94 -8.62 11.98 12.02
C GLY A 94 -8.09 10.75 12.74
N LEU A 95 -7.41 9.82 12.06
CA LEU A 95 -6.65 8.76 12.74
C LEU A 95 -5.65 9.40 13.70
N ALA A 96 -5.73 9.05 14.98
CA ALA A 96 -4.82 9.57 16.00
C ALA A 96 -3.41 9.04 15.76
N LEU A 97 -2.56 9.85 15.15
CA LEU A 97 -1.13 9.56 15.04
C LEU A 97 -0.43 10.06 16.31
N SER A 98 0.33 9.16 16.94
CA SER A 98 1.07 9.45 18.16
C SER A 98 2.47 8.85 18.05
N SER A 99 3.46 9.57 18.58
CA SER A 99 4.81 9.04 18.77
C SER A 99 4.92 8.09 19.96
N ASP A 100 3.90 8.00 20.82
CA ASP A 100 3.83 6.97 21.85
C ASP A 100 3.49 5.62 21.20
N PRO A 101 4.40 4.62 21.25
CA PRO A 101 4.19 3.32 20.62
C PRO A 101 2.98 2.56 21.16
N ARG A 102 2.42 2.96 22.31
CA ARG A 102 1.22 2.34 22.90
C ARG A 102 -0.09 2.94 22.40
N ARG A 103 -0.05 4.06 21.67
CA ARG A 103 -1.24 4.85 21.31
C ARG A 103 -1.41 5.08 19.82
N GLY A 104 -0.31 5.09 19.07
CA GLY A 104 -0.32 5.31 17.62
C GLY A 104 -0.43 4.03 16.80
N ARG A 105 -0.53 4.19 15.48
CA ARG A 105 -0.34 3.11 14.50
C ARG A 105 1.14 2.70 14.49
N LEU A 106 1.46 1.56 15.10
CA LEU A 106 2.82 1.02 15.12
C LEU A 106 2.92 -0.22 14.24
N THR A 107 3.85 -0.20 13.28
CA THR A 107 4.17 -1.35 12.42
C THR A 107 5.67 -1.56 12.34
N ALA A 108 6.11 -2.81 12.27
CA ALA A 108 7.45 -3.16 11.80
C ALA A 108 7.35 -3.58 10.34
N ASN A 109 8.09 -2.89 9.47
CA ASN A 109 8.11 -3.14 8.03
C ASN A 109 9.43 -3.82 7.68
N LEU A 110 9.37 -4.96 7.01
CA LEU A 110 10.52 -5.72 6.57
C LEU A 110 10.41 -5.99 5.06
N PHE A 111 11.56 -6.10 4.41
CA PHE A 111 11.64 -6.47 3.00
C PHE A 111 12.52 -7.70 2.85
N VAL A 112 12.06 -8.67 2.08
CA VAL A 112 12.75 -9.94 1.86
C VAL A 112 12.76 -10.24 0.36
N LEU A 113 13.94 -10.57 -0.17
CA LEU A 113 14.07 -11.09 -1.52
C LEU A 113 13.86 -12.62 -1.49
N GLY A 114 12.80 -13.09 -2.17
CA GLY A 114 12.55 -14.51 -2.39
C GLY A 114 13.64 -15.15 -3.26
N ARG A 115 13.95 -16.42 -2.97
CA ARG A 115 14.88 -17.24 -3.76
C ARG A 115 14.14 -18.17 -4.69
#